data_AF-A0A7C3P4F6-F1
#
_entry.id   AF-A0A7C3P4F6-F1
#
_cell.length_a   1.000
_cell.length_b   1.000
_cell.length_c   1.000
_cell.angle_alpha   90.00
_cell.angle_beta   90.00
_cell.angle_gamma   90.00
#
_symmetry.space_group_name_H-M   'P 1'
#
loop_
_entity.id
_entity.type
_entity.pdbx_description
1 polymer ?
#
loop_
_entity_poly.entity_id
_entity_poly.type
_entity_poly.pdbx_seq_one_letter_code
_entity_poly.pdbx_strand_id
1 'polypeptide(L)'
;MKKIVQTNILNEKMTSFVLVVLYIALTVALSLSVVMDVSALRSNTPIADFPQVDVNGRVNAIETNPDGSVYVAGDFTAIGGISRTNIARILSDGTVDPDFAPNPNSAEYDEETEEWSDSSYVTALSYDAVSNQLYIAGNFMSIGEDIVRTNLAAVDGSTGEVGAFNATVSGAVYTIETTNDGDGLYVGGAFTVVNGDVLRNELALFDTATSEARAFNASVSSTECSFGDDTVYALQHDEANNQLYVAGRVYSFGGTARRGLARLNATTGALDTSFNPDIRQSDAASQCPIVRSLVVNDDVVYAGGYFDRVNATEARQNLAAFSRASGDVLSLNVAVDSDVHALAHNSAGNTLFVGGGFTTVDGVTRNELAEVDIDTDEVTDFNPDITAEFPETVYALGLDAEGTLYAGGRFSMVGDEPRYSLAAFLDPDQDDDGISGSIENDAPNNGDGNNDGVGDAQQSHVTSLPNTETGTYVTVVAPSGTAITTVTTESAPAEAGLTHLFGLTGFTVTGVTPGDTIPIEIFYPNPDRIDEASVIAKKYFPATTSYQDLDGATVTSLSIDTQPTLRLNYVLTDGGKYDLDGIVDGSITDPVSLATSVTDTLADTGQNQTHLIAVTTLLIIFGAQITRKAYK
;
A
#
# COMPACT_ATOMS: atom_id res chain seq x y z
N MET A 1 53.81 28.04 -49.07
CA MET A 1 52.33 28.19 -49.15
C MET A 1 51.58 26.87 -49.05
N LYS A 2 51.87 25.82 -49.84
CA LYS A 2 51.14 24.53 -49.74
C LYS A 2 51.17 23.85 -48.35
N LYS A 3 52.27 23.97 -47.59
CA LYS A 3 52.39 23.41 -46.23
C LYS A 3 51.55 24.14 -45.17
N ILE A 4 51.25 25.42 -45.35
CA ILE A 4 50.48 26.23 -44.38
C ILE A 4 48.97 26.00 -44.56
N VAL A 5 48.53 25.82 -45.80
CA VAL A 5 47.12 25.50 -46.12
C VAL A 5 46.74 24.12 -45.58
N GLN A 6 47.66 23.15 -45.60
CA GLN A 6 47.39 21.78 -45.13
C GLN A 6 47.26 21.71 -43.59
N THR A 7 48.01 22.52 -42.85
CA THR A 7 47.92 22.59 -41.38
C THR A 7 46.64 23.27 -40.91
N ASN A 8 46.17 24.32 -41.61
CA ASN A 8 44.90 24.98 -41.26
C ASN A 8 43.69 24.07 -41.51
N ILE A 9 43.70 23.27 -42.58
CA ILE A 9 42.62 22.30 -42.87
C ILE A 9 42.62 21.15 -41.84
N LEU A 10 43.78 20.71 -41.35
CA LEU A 10 43.84 19.71 -40.27
C LEU A 10 43.33 20.26 -38.94
N ASN A 11 43.64 21.52 -38.61
CA ASN A 11 43.14 22.17 -37.40
C ASN A 11 41.62 22.35 -37.44
N GLU A 12 41.04 22.85 -38.54
CA GLU A 12 39.59 23.00 -38.67
C GLU A 12 38.86 21.65 -38.56
N LYS A 13 39.41 20.59 -39.16
CA LYS A 13 38.84 19.23 -39.04
C LYS A 13 38.97 18.64 -37.64
N MET A 14 40.06 18.91 -36.91
CA MET A 14 40.19 18.50 -35.51
C MET A 14 39.25 19.28 -34.60
N THR A 15 39.11 20.60 -34.76
CA THR A 15 38.20 21.40 -33.94
C THR A 15 36.75 20.98 -34.16
N SER A 16 36.38 20.69 -35.42
CA SER A 16 35.04 20.18 -35.76
C SER A 16 34.80 18.76 -35.23
N PHE A 17 35.81 17.90 -35.21
CA PHE A 17 35.70 16.55 -34.62
C PHE A 17 35.59 16.60 -33.09
N VAL A 18 36.35 17.46 -32.42
CA VAL A 18 36.26 17.67 -30.96
C VAL A 18 34.90 18.26 -30.56
N LEU A 19 34.36 19.21 -31.35
CA LEU A 19 33.02 19.76 -31.14
C LEU A 19 31.92 18.72 -31.33
N VAL A 20 32.04 17.82 -32.32
CA VAL A 20 31.08 16.72 -32.53
C VAL A 20 31.16 15.69 -31.42
N VAL A 21 32.36 15.36 -30.92
CA VAL A 21 32.52 14.44 -29.79
C VAL A 21 32.02 15.07 -28.48
N LEU A 22 32.27 16.36 -28.23
CA LEU A 22 31.67 17.07 -27.09
C LEU A 22 30.16 17.18 -27.22
N TYR A 23 29.63 17.41 -28.42
CA TYR A 23 28.18 17.47 -28.64
C TYR A 23 27.54 16.10 -28.44
N ILE A 24 28.15 15.01 -28.93
CA ILE A 24 27.69 13.64 -28.68
C ILE A 24 27.79 13.30 -27.19
N ALA A 25 28.89 13.67 -26.51
CA ALA A 25 29.04 13.46 -25.08
C ALA A 25 28.03 14.30 -24.27
N LEU A 26 27.71 15.51 -24.70
CA LEU A 26 26.71 16.38 -24.08
C LEU A 26 25.29 15.87 -24.36
N THR A 27 24.99 15.34 -25.55
CA THR A 27 23.70 14.71 -25.84
C THR A 27 23.54 13.36 -25.15
N VAL A 28 24.63 12.61 -24.94
CA VAL A 28 24.62 11.35 -24.17
C VAL A 28 24.53 11.63 -22.67
N ALA A 29 25.10 12.74 -22.19
CA ALA A 29 24.94 13.19 -20.81
C ALA A 29 23.56 13.83 -20.54
N LEU A 30 22.96 14.49 -21.53
CA LEU A 30 21.60 15.02 -21.48
C LEU A 30 20.52 13.96 -21.78
N SER A 31 20.90 12.80 -22.33
CA SER A 31 20.01 11.65 -22.52
C SER A 31 20.19 10.57 -21.44
N LEU A 32 20.99 10.86 -20.41
CA LEU A 32 21.07 10.06 -19.19
C LEU A 32 20.31 10.74 -18.05
N SER A 33 19.15 11.31 -18.36
CA SER A 33 18.06 11.30 -17.39
C SER A 33 17.63 9.85 -17.32
N VAL A 34 18.22 9.08 -16.41
CA VAL A 34 17.49 7.94 -15.87
C VAL A 34 16.29 8.59 -15.19
N VAL A 35 15.19 8.69 -15.92
CA VAL A 35 13.89 8.65 -15.26
C VAL A 35 13.91 7.25 -14.69
N MET A 36 14.41 7.12 -13.46
CA MET A 36 13.95 6.02 -12.64
C MET A 36 12.47 6.34 -12.56
N ASP A 37 11.67 5.54 -13.22
CA ASP A 37 10.29 5.42 -12.83
C ASP A 37 10.38 4.90 -11.40
N VAL A 38 10.32 5.82 -10.43
CA VAL A 38 10.34 5.53 -9.00
C VAL A 38 8.91 5.37 -8.50
N SER A 39 7.93 5.13 -9.39
CA SER A 39 6.69 4.48 -8.95
C SER A 39 7.10 3.31 -8.07
N ALA A 40 6.73 3.42 -6.80
CA ALA A 40 7.54 2.96 -5.71
C ALA A 40 7.79 1.45 -5.78
N LEU A 41 9.05 1.07 -5.98
CA LEU A 41 9.43 -0.34 -5.90
C LEU A 41 9.34 -0.78 -4.44
N ARG A 42 8.18 -1.34 -4.07
CA ARG A 42 8.01 -2.09 -2.84
C ARG A 42 9.16 -3.08 -2.67
N SER A 43 9.68 -3.19 -1.46
CA SER A 43 10.85 -4.02 -1.20
C SER A 43 10.54 -5.51 -1.46
N ASN A 44 11.28 -6.14 -2.37
CA ASN A 44 11.28 -7.60 -2.54
C ASN A 44 11.94 -8.33 -1.35
N THR A 45 12.70 -7.61 -0.52
CA THR A 45 13.33 -8.16 0.68
C THR A 45 12.39 -7.99 1.87
N PRO A 46 12.08 -9.07 2.61
CA PRO A 46 11.23 -8.97 3.79
C PRO A 46 11.97 -8.23 4.92
N ILE A 47 11.22 -7.56 5.80
CA ILE A 47 11.77 -6.92 7.01
C ILE A 47 12.51 -7.97 7.84
N ALA A 48 13.84 -7.83 7.95
CA ALA A 48 14.73 -8.86 8.49
C ALA A 48 14.29 -9.35 9.88
N ASP A 49 14.04 -8.43 10.80
CA ASP A 49 13.72 -8.75 12.20
C ASP A 49 12.22 -8.98 12.47
N PHE A 50 11.37 -9.01 11.44
CA PHE A 50 9.95 -9.29 11.62
C PHE A 50 9.74 -10.74 12.12
N PRO A 51 8.81 -10.99 13.06
CA PRO A 51 8.58 -12.31 13.63
C PRO A 51 8.20 -13.34 12.56
N GLN A 52 8.59 -14.58 12.80
CA GLN A 52 8.20 -15.73 12.01
C GLN A 52 7.61 -16.80 12.92
N VAL A 53 6.71 -17.62 12.39
CA VAL A 53 6.13 -18.74 13.14
C VAL A 53 7.08 -19.94 13.15
N ASP A 54 6.78 -20.95 13.95
CA ASP A 54 7.53 -22.20 13.95
C ASP A 54 7.43 -22.92 12.59
N VAL A 55 8.47 -23.70 12.26
CA VAL A 55 8.71 -24.29 10.92
C VAL A 55 7.54 -25.08 10.33
N ASN A 56 6.65 -25.62 11.17
CA ASN A 56 5.50 -26.41 10.72
C ASN A 56 4.17 -25.66 10.80
N GLY A 57 4.16 -24.47 11.41
CA GLY A 57 2.96 -23.65 11.54
C GLY A 57 2.61 -22.97 10.23
N ARG A 58 1.32 -22.80 9.97
CA ARG A 58 0.79 -21.99 8.87
C ARG A 58 0.12 -20.77 9.46
N VAL A 59 0.15 -19.68 8.71
CA VAL A 59 -0.66 -18.49 8.98
C VAL A 59 -1.84 -18.51 8.02
N ASN A 60 -3.05 -18.52 8.56
CA ASN A 60 -4.30 -18.55 7.79
C ASN A 60 -5.00 -17.20 7.74
N ALA A 61 -4.74 -16.30 8.69
CA ALA A 61 -5.35 -14.98 8.77
C ALA A 61 -4.38 -13.95 9.33
N ILE A 62 -4.49 -12.73 8.81
CA ILE A 62 -3.79 -11.54 9.26
C ILE A 62 -4.84 -10.43 9.36
N GLU A 63 -4.85 -9.71 10.48
CA GLU A 63 -5.72 -8.56 10.72
C GLU A 63 -4.86 -7.40 11.20
N THR A 64 -4.84 -6.30 10.45
CA THR A 64 -4.08 -5.09 10.78
C THR A 64 -4.93 -4.15 11.62
N ASN A 65 -4.29 -3.43 12.55
CA ASN A 65 -4.98 -2.48 13.42
C ASN A 65 -4.55 -1.04 13.14
N PRO A 66 -5.43 -0.04 13.40
CA PRO A 66 -5.08 1.37 13.27
C PRO A 66 -3.96 1.87 14.20
N ASP A 67 -3.56 1.09 15.21
CA ASP A 67 -2.44 1.41 16.10
C ASP A 67 -1.09 0.89 15.57
N GLY A 68 -1.06 0.34 14.36
CA GLY A 68 0.10 -0.27 13.72
C GLY A 68 0.42 -1.69 14.22
N SER A 69 -0.36 -2.22 15.19
CA SER A 69 -0.22 -3.63 15.58
C SER A 69 -0.94 -4.55 14.59
N VAL A 70 -0.51 -5.81 14.56
CA VAL A 70 -1.06 -6.82 13.64
C VAL A 70 -1.38 -8.09 14.42
N TYR A 71 -2.59 -8.62 14.25
CA TYR A 71 -2.92 -9.96 14.71
C TYR A 71 -2.61 -10.98 13.62
N VAL A 72 -2.02 -12.09 14.04
CA VAL A 72 -1.66 -13.21 13.16
C VAL A 72 -2.29 -14.47 13.73
N ALA A 73 -2.96 -15.24 12.88
CA ALA A 73 -3.63 -16.46 13.29
C ALA A 73 -3.45 -17.61 12.31
N GLY A 74 -3.49 -18.84 12.83
CA GLY A 74 -3.25 -20.04 12.06
C GLY A 74 -3.20 -21.32 12.90
N ASP A 75 -2.27 -22.21 12.57
CA ASP A 75 -2.04 -23.50 13.25
C ASP A 75 -0.59 -23.66 13.74
N PHE A 76 -0.03 -22.57 14.27
CA PHE A 76 1.33 -22.51 14.82
C PHE A 76 1.35 -22.67 16.34
N THR A 77 2.52 -23.06 16.87
CA THR A 77 2.71 -23.22 18.33
C THR A 77 3.68 -22.22 18.94
N ALA A 78 4.38 -21.46 18.10
CA ALA A 78 5.25 -20.36 18.51
C ALA A 78 5.39 -19.32 17.41
N ILE A 79 5.69 -18.08 17.81
CA ILE A 79 6.04 -16.98 16.91
C ILE A 79 7.13 -16.11 17.56
N GLY A 80 8.12 -15.68 16.77
CA GLY A 80 9.21 -14.83 17.28
C GLY A 80 10.00 -15.46 18.44
N GLY A 81 10.01 -16.79 18.55
CA GLY A 81 10.63 -17.53 19.66
C GLY A 81 9.80 -17.59 20.96
N ILE A 82 8.59 -17.01 20.97
CA ILE A 82 7.65 -17.04 22.09
C ILE A 82 6.59 -18.11 21.83
N SER A 83 6.26 -18.93 22.84
CA SER A 83 5.15 -19.89 22.75
C SER A 83 3.82 -19.16 22.64
N ARG A 84 3.11 -19.41 21.53
CA ARG A 84 1.81 -18.83 21.19
C ARG A 84 1.07 -19.84 20.34
N THR A 85 -0.07 -20.30 20.84
CA THR A 85 -0.88 -21.28 20.12
C THR A 85 -1.89 -20.55 19.26
N ASN A 86 -1.82 -20.78 17.95
CA ASN A 86 -2.79 -20.41 16.91
C ASN A 86 -3.08 -18.91 16.71
N ILE A 87 -2.72 -18.04 17.65
CA ILE A 87 -2.91 -16.60 17.54
C ILE A 87 -1.83 -15.83 18.30
N ALA A 88 -1.40 -14.71 17.73
CA ALA A 88 -0.49 -13.77 18.34
C ALA A 88 -0.81 -12.34 17.91
N ARG A 89 -0.37 -11.37 18.71
CA ARG A 89 -0.33 -9.96 18.33
C ARG A 89 1.13 -9.55 18.17
N ILE A 90 1.42 -8.81 17.11
CA ILE A 90 2.70 -8.17 16.84
C ILE A 90 2.48 -6.67 17.04
N LEU A 91 3.29 -6.03 17.86
CA LEU A 91 3.22 -4.61 18.16
C LEU A 91 3.74 -3.79 16.97
N SER A 92 3.43 -2.48 16.96
CA SER A 92 3.86 -1.56 15.90
C SER A 92 5.38 -1.39 15.80
N ASP A 93 6.14 -1.81 16.82
CA ASP A 93 7.60 -1.88 16.76
C ASP A 93 8.13 -3.19 16.14
N GLY A 94 7.24 -4.06 15.66
CA GLY A 94 7.56 -5.36 15.07
C GLY A 94 7.83 -6.47 16.08
N THR A 95 7.69 -6.25 17.39
CA THR A 95 7.91 -7.30 18.40
C THR A 95 6.63 -8.07 18.71
N VAL A 96 6.75 -9.36 19.08
CA VAL A 96 5.59 -10.17 19.51
C VAL A 96 5.16 -9.72 20.91
N ASP A 97 3.87 -9.44 21.08
CA ASP A 97 3.28 -9.06 22.36
C ASP A 97 3.39 -10.22 23.38
N PRO A 98 4.19 -10.07 24.46
CA PRO A 98 4.40 -11.12 25.44
C PRO A 98 3.21 -11.33 26.39
N ASP A 99 2.24 -10.42 26.42
CA ASP A 99 1.08 -10.48 27.31
C ASP A 99 -0.20 -10.93 26.58
N PHE A 100 -0.27 -10.76 25.25
CA PHE A 100 -1.38 -11.27 24.45
C PHE A 100 -1.27 -12.80 24.22
N ALA A 101 -2.03 -13.59 24.99
CA ALA A 101 -2.01 -15.06 24.91
C ALA A 101 -3.42 -15.72 24.99
N PRO A 102 -4.27 -15.58 23.96
CA PRO A 102 -5.60 -16.18 23.94
C PRO A 102 -5.58 -17.72 23.89
N ASN A 103 -4.61 -18.33 23.23
CA ASN A 103 -4.41 -19.79 23.16
C ASN A 103 -5.66 -20.65 22.82
N PRO A 104 -6.38 -20.39 21.70
CA PRO A 104 -7.45 -21.28 21.26
C PRO A 104 -6.90 -22.68 20.96
N ASN A 105 -7.58 -23.72 21.43
CA ASN A 105 -7.09 -25.11 21.39
C ASN A 105 -8.23 -26.14 21.21
N SER A 106 -7.86 -27.35 20.79
CA SER A 106 -8.73 -28.53 20.69
C SER A 106 -8.31 -29.56 21.75
N ALA A 107 -8.79 -29.39 22.98
CA ALA A 107 -8.64 -30.42 23.99
C ALA A 107 -9.82 -31.41 23.94
N GLU A 108 -9.82 -32.32 22.96
CA GLU A 108 -10.63 -33.54 23.05
C GLU A 108 -9.71 -34.76 22.91
N TYR A 109 -9.61 -35.52 23.99
CA TYR A 109 -8.98 -36.84 23.99
C TYR A 109 -10.05 -37.83 23.54
N ASP A 110 -9.88 -38.41 22.35
CA ASP A 110 -10.73 -39.48 21.88
C ASP A 110 -10.41 -40.75 22.69
N GLU A 111 -11.28 -41.06 23.64
CA GLU A 111 -11.17 -42.25 24.50
C GLU A 111 -11.29 -43.58 23.71
N GLU A 112 -11.85 -43.56 22.49
CA GLU A 112 -12.01 -44.75 21.65
C GLU A 112 -10.77 -45.04 20.79
N THR A 113 -10.08 -44.00 20.32
CA THR A 113 -8.82 -44.13 19.57
C THR A 113 -7.56 -43.98 20.43
N GLU A 114 -7.68 -43.53 21.69
CA GLU A 114 -6.57 -43.10 22.56
C GLU A 114 -5.69 -42.01 21.90
N GLU A 115 -6.26 -41.27 20.94
CA GLU A 115 -5.62 -40.16 20.24
C GLU A 115 -6.26 -38.84 20.67
N TRP A 116 -5.50 -37.74 20.64
CA TRP A 116 -6.09 -36.42 20.75
C TRP A 116 -6.70 -36.06 19.39
N SER A 117 -7.98 -35.70 19.34
CA SER A 117 -8.66 -35.39 18.07
C SER A 117 -8.23 -34.01 17.52
N ASP A 118 -8.29 -33.93 16.18
CA ASP A 118 -7.95 -32.84 15.24
C ASP A 118 -7.13 -31.63 15.71
N SER A 119 -6.12 -31.29 14.88
CA SER A 119 -5.34 -30.06 15.03
C SER A 119 -6.26 -28.84 15.13
N SER A 120 -6.21 -28.11 16.25
CA SER A 120 -6.87 -26.81 16.36
C SER A 120 -6.21 -25.79 15.44
N TYR A 121 -7.02 -24.93 14.83
CA TYR A 121 -6.53 -23.84 14.02
C TYR A 121 -7.52 -22.68 14.00
N VAL A 122 -6.99 -21.47 13.83
CA VAL A 122 -7.77 -20.26 13.59
C VAL A 122 -7.68 -19.92 12.10
N THR A 123 -8.80 -19.61 11.47
CA THR A 123 -8.94 -19.33 10.02
C THR A 123 -9.32 -17.89 9.72
N ALA A 124 -9.92 -17.19 10.68
CA ALA A 124 -10.34 -15.82 10.48
C ALA A 124 -10.31 -15.01 11.78
N LEU A 125 -10.05 -13.72 11.60
CA LEU A 125 -10.02 -12.69 12.62
C LEU A 125 -10.88 -11.53 12.12
N SER A 126 -11.42 -10.74 13.04
CA SER A 126 -12.02 -9.45 12.73
C SER A 126 -11.93 -8.58 13.97
N TYR A 127 -11.25 -7.44 13.85
CA TYR A 127 -11.04 -6.51 14.96
C TYR A 127 -12.03 -5.35 14.93
N ASP A 128 -12.74 -5.16 16.04
CA ASP A 128 -13.58 -3.99 16.26
C ASP A 128 -12.82 -2.96 17.12
N ALA A 129 -12.32 -1.91 16.45
CA ALA A 129 -11.62 -0.80 17.10
C ALA A 129 -12.50 0.03 18.03
N VAL A 130 -13.83 0.01 17.87
CA VAL A 130 -14.77 0.77 18.72
C VAL A 130 -14.89 0.11 20.09
N SER A 131 -15.04 -1.22 20.12
CA SER A 131 -15.15 -1.98 21.37
C SER A 131 -13.83 -2.57 21.88
N ASN A 132 -12.73 -2.43 21.13
CA ASN A 132 -11.44 -3.08 21.40
C ASN A 132 -11.57 -4.60 21.54
N GLN A 133 -12.42 -5.22 20.71
CA GLN A 133 -12.60 -6.66 20.71
C GLN A 133 -12.06 -7.28 19.43
N LEU A 134 -11.30 -8.36 19.59
CA LEU A 134 -10.91 -9.24 18.50
C LEU A 134 -11.82 -10.46 18.50
N TYR A 135 -12.58 -10.62 17.43
CA TYR A 135 -13.35 -11.84 17.18
C TYR A 135 -12.45 -12.87 16.49
N ILE A 136 -12.56 -14.12 16.93
CA ILE A 136 -11.70 -15.23 16.53
C ILE A 136 -12.58 -16.36 16.04
N ALA A 137 -12.24 -16.89 14.86
CA ALA A 137 -12.99 -17.96 14.23
C ALA A 137 -12.08 -19.08 13.69
N GLY A 138 -12.53 -20.33 13.80
CA GLY A 138 -11.80 -21.47 13.25
C GLY A 138 -12.34 -22.82 13.70
N ASN A 139 -11.44 -23.78 13.89
CA ASN A 139 -11.73 -25.09 14.46
C ASN A 139 -10.99 -25.21 15.80
N PHE A 140 -11.70 -24.96 16.89
CA PHE A 140 -11.21 -25.08 18.26
C PHE A 140 -12.38 -25.31 19.21
N MET A 141 -12.11 -25.85 20.39
CA MET A 141 -13.13 -26.21 21.39
C MET A 141 -13.01 -25.39 22.68
N SER A 142 -11.84 -24.80 22.93
CA SER A 142 -11.62 -23.93 24.07
C SER A 142 -10.63 -22.81 23.76
N ILE A 143 -10.55 -21.83 24.65
CA ILE A 143 -9.65 -20.69 24.58
C ILE A 143 -9.23 -20.26 26.01
N GLY A 144 -8.06 -19.66 26.16
CA GLY A 144 -7.50 -19.24 27.45
C GLY A 144 -7.14 -20.44 28.34
N GLU A 145 -7.46 -20.34 29.63
CA GLU A 145 -7.35 -21.44 30.60
C GLU A 145 -8.53 -22.42 30.44
N ASP A 146 -8.65 -23.05 29.27
CA ASP A 146 -9.67 -24.05 28.92
C ASP A 146 -11.13 -23.56 29.00
N ILE A 147 -11.37 -22.28 28.70
CA ILE A 147 -12.72 -21.73 28.62
C ILE A 147 -13.39 -22.29 27.36
N VAL A 148 -14.48 -23.04 27.54
CA VAL A 148 -15.22 -23.64 26.42
C VAL A 148 -15.77 -22.55 25.49
N ARG A 149 -15.24 -22.55 24.27
CA ARG A 149 -15.64 -21.71 23.14
C ARG A 149 -15.43 -22.55 21.90
N THR A 150 -16.51 -22.91 21.22
CA THR A 150 -16.45 -23.80 20.06
C THR A 150 -16.52 -22.99 18.78
N ASN A 151 -15.46 -23.03 17.98
CA ASN A 151 -15.28 -22.37 16.69
C ASN A 151 -15.33 -20.83 16.68
N LEU A 152 -15.93 -20.18 17.69
CA LEU A 152 -16.08 -18.74 17.81
C LEU A 152 -15.72 -18.26 19.22
N ALA A 153 -14.97 -17.17 19.31
CA ALA A 153 -14.67 -16.48 20.56
C ALA A 153 -14.50 -14.97 20.31
N ALA A 154 -14.56 -14.18 21.38
CA ALA A 154 -14.06 -12.81 21.37
C ALA A 154 -13.08 -12.63 22.53
N VAL A 155 -12.04 -11.84 22.29
CA VAL A 155 -11.07 -11.44 23.31
C VAL A 155 -10.88 -9.93 23.28
N ASP A 156 -10.42 -9.36 24.39
CA ASP A 156 -9.93 -7.98 24.39
C ASP A 156 -8.70 -7.88 23.47
N GLY A 157 -8.71 -6.94 22.54
CA GLY A 157 -7.67 -6.82 21.50
C GLY A 157 -6.29 -6.49 22.08
N SER A 158 -6.24 -5.81 23.21
CA SER A 158 -4.96 -5.41 23.83
C SER A 158 -4.35 -6.51 24.71
N THR A 159 -5.19 -7.24 25.44
CA THR A 159 -4.75 -8.18 26.49
C THR A 159 -4.94 -9.64 26.14
N GLY A 160 -5.79 -9.96 25.16
CA GLY A 160 -6.18 -11.33 24.84
C GLY A 160 -7.09 -11.98 25.89
N GLU A 161 -7.60 -11.22 26.87
CA GLU A 161 -8.54 -11.74 27.87
C GLU A 161 -9.86 -12.15 27.20
N VAL A 162 -10.35 -13.35 27.55
CA VAL A 162 -11.55 -13.94 26.93
C VAL A 162 -12.81 -13.21 27.37
N GLY A 163 -13.56 -12.70 26.39
CA GLY A 163 -14.80 -11.95 26.60
C GLY A 163 -16.05 -12.81 26.82
N ALA A 164 -17.19 -12.13 26.93
CA ALA A 164 -18.49 -12.76 27.21
C ALA A 164 -19.16 -13.40 25.98
N PHE A 165 -18.72 -13.06 24.76
CA PHE A 165 -19.26 -13.61 23.52
C PHE A 165 -19.09 -15.13 23.46
N ASN A 166 -20.19 -15.85 23.19
CA ASN A 166 -20.25 -17.31 23.19
C ASN A 166 -21.31 -17.83 22.19
N ALA A 167 -21.32 -17.28 20.98
CA ALA A 167 -22.10 -17.83 19.89
C ALA A 167 -21.57 -19.22 19.50
N THR A 168 -22.43 -20.11 19.02
CA THR A 168 -22.02 -21.46 18.60
C THR A 168 -22.52 -21.77 17.20
N VAL A 169 -21.73 -22.55 16.47
CA VAL A 169 -22.03 -23.05 15.13
C VAL A 169 -21.78 -24.56 15.09
N SER A 170 -22.49 -25.26 14.21
CA SER A 170 -22.43 -26.73 14.07
C SER A 170 -21.22 -27.26 13.28
N GLY A 171 -20.40 -26.39 12.70
CA GLY A 171 -19.25 -26.76 11.89
C GLY A 171 -18.20 -25.66 11.83
N ALA A 172 -17.16 -25.85 11.00
CA ALA A 172 -16.03 -24.93 10.94
C ALA A 172 -16.43 -23.56 10.38
N VAL A 173 -15.81 -22.51 10.92
CA VAL A 173 -15.92 -21.14 10.41
C VAL A 173 -14.69 -20.84 9.57
N TYR A 174 -14.86 -20.14 8.45
CA TYR A 174 -13.77 -19.79 7.53
C TYR A 174 -13.59 -18.28 7.36
N THR A 175 -14.60 -17.48 7.67
CA THR A 175 -14.55 -16.02 7.58
C THR A 175 -15.49 -15.41 8.60
N ILE A 176 -15.11 -14.25 9.14
CA ILE A 176 -15.95 -13.43 10.01
C ILE A 176 -15.76 -11.96 9.64
N GLU A 177 -16.76 -11.15 9.93
CA GLU A 177 -16.69 -9.70 9.70
C GLU A 177 -17.61 -8.97 10.67
N THR A 178 -17.09 -7.99 11.40
CA THR A 178 -17.87 -7.13 12.29
C THR A 178 -18.68 -6.09 11.52
N THR A 179 -19.85 -5.74 12.02
CA THR A 179 -20.51 -4.51 11.60
C THR A 179 -19.71 -3.31 12.12
N ASN A 180 -19.70 -2.19 11.39
CA ASN A 180 -18.89 -1.03 11.79
C ASN A 180 -19.33 -0.38 13.11
N ASP A 181 -20.59 -0.59 13.51
CA ASP A 181 -21.10 -0.17 14.83
C ASP A 181 -20.72 -1.15 15.95
N GLY A 182 -20.04 -2.25 15.63
CA GLY A 182 -19.56 -3.28 16.56
C GLY A 182 -20.66 -4.16 17.16
N ASP A 183 -21.91 -3.96 16.75
CA ASP A 183 -23.08 -4.60 17.37
C ASP A 183 -23.39 -6.00 16.80
N GLY A 184 -22.79 -6.31 15.64
CA GLY A 184 -23.02 -7.52 14.87
C GLY A 184 -21.73 -8.19 14.41
N LEU A 185 -21.78 -9.53 14.32
CA LEU A 185 -20.72 -10.35 13.72
C LEU A 185 -21.32 -11.24 12.63
N TYR A 186 -20.99 -10.96 11.37
CA TYR A 186 -21.24 -11.90 10.28
C TYR A 186 -20.26 -13.07 10.39
N VAL A 187 -20.78 -14.27 10.19
CA VAL A 187 -20.03 -15.52 10.32
C VAL A 187 -20.31 -16.39 9.12
N GLY A 188 -19.27 -16.69 8.34
CA GLY A 188 -19.31 -17.53 7.14
C GLY A 188 -18.49 -18.81 7.32
N GLY A 189 -19.01 -19.95 6.89
CA GLY A 189 -18.28 -21.23 6.96
C GLY A 189 -19.07 -22.43 6.48
N ALA A 190 -18.74 -23.61 6.99
CA ALA A 190 -19.37 -24.89 6.66
C ALA A 190 -20.22 -25.38 7.85
N PHE A 191 -21.35 -24.72 8.09
CA PHE A 191 -22.27 -25.03 9.20
C PHE A 191 -23.73 -24.87 8.74
N THR A 192 -24.68 -25.49 9.46
CA THR A 192 -26.12 -25.46 9.09
C THR A 192 -27.04 -25.04 10.24
N VAL A 193 -26.51 -25.07 11.46
CA VAL A 193 -27.19 -24.76 12.71
C VAL A 193 -26.30 -23.85 13.55
N VAL A 194 -26.90 -22.83 14.15
CA VAL A 194 -26.29 -21.93 15.12
C VAL A 194 -27.08 -21.91 16.42
N ASN A 195 -26.42 -21.61 17.53
CA ASN A 195 -26.99 -21.60 18.88
C ASN A 195 -27.76 -22.89 19.24
N GLY A 196 -27.36 -24.02 18.64
CA GLY A 196 -27.87 -25.37 18.90
C GLY A 196 -29.16 -25.75 18.16
N ASP A 197 -30.01 -24.80 17.76
CA ASP A 197 -31.32 -25.10 17.15
C ASP A 197 -31.78 -24.13 16.05
N VAL A 198 -31.04 -23.05 15.77
CA VAL A 198 -31.40 -22.07 14.75
C VAL A 198 -30.77 -22.46 13.40
N LEU A 199 -31.59 -22.78 12.41
CA LEU A 199 -31.10 -23.09 11.06
C LEU A 199 -30.51 -21.84 10.39
N ARG A 200 -29.22 -21.92 10.05
CA ARG A 200 -28.47 -20.97 9.24
C ARG A 200 -27.47 -21.76 8.42
N ASN A 201 -27.75 -21.86 7.13
CA ASN A 201 -26.88 -22.52 6.18
C ASN A 201 -25.74 -21.55 5.83
N GLU A 202 -24.52 -21.91 6.24
CA GLU A 202 -23.20 -21.35 5.92
C GLU A 202 -22.97 -19.87 6.26
N LEU A 203 -24.01 -19.11 6.56
CA LEU A 203 -23.95 -17.68 6.84
C LEU A 203 -24.95 -17.29 7.93
N ALA A 204 -24.44 -16.66 8.98
CA ALA A 204 -25.22 -16.12 10.09
C ALA A 204 -24.75 -14.70 10.45
N LEU A 205 -25.60 -13.98 11.16
CA LEU A 205 -25.26 -12.72 11.82
C LEU A 205 -25.64 -12.87 13.30
N PHE A 206 -24.67 -12.67 14.19
CA PHE A 206 -24.87 -12.68 15.63
C PHE A 206 -24.87 -11.27 16.18
N ASP A 207 -25.62 -11.07 17.26
CA ASP A 207 -25.49 -9.89 18.11
C ASP A 207 -24.30 -10.09 19.05
N THR A 208 -23.34 -9.16 19.04
CA THR A 208 -22.06 -9.31 19.76
C THR A 208 -22.22 -9.22 21.27
N ALA A 209 -23.23 -8.49 21.76
CA ALA A 209 -23.50 -8.33 23.18
C ALA A 209 -24.24 -9.54 23.79
N THR A 210 -25.16 -10.13 23.03
CA THR A 210 -26.03 -11.22 23.53
C THR A 210 -25.64 -12.61 23.04
N SER A 211 -24.77 -12.71 22.03
CA SER A 211 -24.43 -13.94 21.31
C SER A 211 -25.61 -14.59 20.57
N GLU A 212 -26.75 -13.88 20.46
CA GLU A 212 -27.95 -14.40 19.82
C GLU A 212 -27.90 -14.21 18.30
N ALA A 213 -28.38 -15.21 17.55
CA ALA A 213 -28.48 -15.11 16.11
C ALA A 213 -29.59 -14.12 15.70
N ARG A 214 -29.24 -13.04 14.98
CA ARG A 214 -30.17 -12.02 14.47
C ARG A 214 -31.07 -12.59 13.37
N ALA A 215 -32.18 -11.93 13.04
CA ALA A 215 -33.16 -12.43 12.05
C ALA A 215 -32.64 -12.62 10.62
N PHE A 216 -31.45 -12.09 10.29
CA PHE A 216 -30.74 -12.26 9.02
C PHE A 216 -30.74 -13.72 8.54
N ASN A 217 -31.15 -13.99 7.30
CA ASN A 217 -31.04 -15.32 6.72
C ASN A 217 -30.89 -15.28 5.19
N ALA A 218 -29.70 -15.67 4.72
CA ALA A 218 -29.38 -15.71 3.30
C ALA A 218 -29.90 -16.96 2.57
N SER A 219 -30.27 -18.01 3.32
CA SER A 219 -30.70 -19.31 2.79
C SER A 219 -29.74 -19.81 1.69
N VAL A 220 -28.46 -19.90 2.05
CA VAL A 220 -27.40 -20.40 1.18
C VAL A 220 -27.68 -21.86 0.84
N SER A 221 -27.35 -22.25 -0.40
CA SER A 221 -27.39 -23.64 -0.86
C SER A 221 -26.41 -23.85 -2.00
N SER A 222 -25.72 -24.99 -1.93
CA SER A 222 -24.79 -25.49 -2.94
C SER A 222 -25.21 -26.82 -3.54
N THR A 223 -26.48 -27.21 -3.40
CA THR A 223 -27.05 -28.53 -3.83
C THR A 223 -26.73 -28.96 -5.28
N GLU A 224 -26.31 -28.04 -6.15
CA GLU A 224 -25.92 -28.31 -7.55
C GLU A 224 -24.39 -28.53 -7.73
N CYS A 225 -23.57 -28.30 -6.69
CA CYS A 225 -22.15 -28.61 -6.68
C CYS A 225 -21.95 -30.10 -6.41
N SER A 226 -21.29 -30.80 -7.33
CA SER A 226 -21.25 -32.27 -7.33
C SER A 226 -20.26 -32.88 -6.31
N PHE A 227 -19.42 -32.07 -5.66
CA PHE A 227 -18.44 -32.50 -4.65
C PHE A 227 -18.23 -31.38 -3.61
N GLY A 228 -17.81 -31.73 -2.39
CA GLY A 228 -17.43 -30.81 -1.31
C GLY A 228 -18.61 -30.23 -0.50
N ASP A 229 -18.30 -29.72 0.70
CA ASP A 229 -19.29 -29.05 1.56
C ASP A 229 -19.49 -27.59 1.11
N ASP A 230 -20.71 -27.10 1.30
CA ASP A 230 -21.10 -25.71 1.11
C ASP A 230 -20.25 -24.84 2.05
N THR A 231 -19.55 -23.83 1.52
CA THR A 231 -18.65 -23.01 2.35
C THR A 231 -18.61 -21.57 1.87
N VAL A 232 -18.90 -20.65 2.77
CA VAL A 232 -18.60 -19.22 2.60
C VAL A 232 -17.15 -18.98 3.02
N TYR A 233 -16.32 -18.47 2.12
CA TYR A 233 -14.89 -18.23 2.33
C TYR A 233 -14.53 -16.76 2.53
N ALA A 234 -15.35 -15.82 2.06
CA ALA A 234 -15.09 -14.39 2.22
C ALA A 234 -16.37 -13.59 2.39
N LEU A 235 -16.26 -12.53 3.19
CA LEU A 235 -17.28 -11.53 3.47
C LEU A 235 -16.66 -10.13 3.31
N GLN A 236 -17.44 -9.19 2.78
CA GLN A 236 -17.13 -7.76 2.76
C GLN A 236 -18.42 -6.96 3.02
N HIS A 237 -18.47 -6.18 4.10
CA HIS A 237 -19.62 -5.45 4.60
C HIS A 237 -19.52 -3.98 4.23
N ASP A 238 -20.50 -3.52 3.47
CA ASP A 238 -20.68 -2.14 3.09
C ASP A 238 -21.87 -1.56 3.85
N GLU A 239 -21.58 -1.02 5.03
CA GLU A 239 -22.58 -0.45 5.92
C GLU A 239 -23.29 0.75 5.29
N ALA A 240 -22.54 1.62 4.59
CA ALA A 240 -23.06 2.85 4.02
C ALA A 240 -24.24 2.59 3.06
N ASN A 241 -24.24 1.44 2.37
CA ASN A 241 -25.31 1.03 1.48
C ASN A 241 -26.17 -0.13 2.01
N ASN A 242 -25.92 -0.61 3.23
CA ASN A 242 -26.57 -1.79 3.83
C ASN A 242 -26.43 -3.05 2.93
N GLN A 243 -25.20 -3.30 2.47
CA GLN A 243 -24.85 -4.39 1.57
C GLN A 243 -23.82 -5.32 2.22
N LEU A 244 -23.95 -6.62 1.95
CA LEU A 244 -22.96 -7.63 2.32
C LEU A 244 -22.60 -8.42 1.06
N TYR A 245 -21.33 -8.39 0.69
CA TYR A 245 -20.76 -9.22 -0.37
C TYR A 245 -20.35 -10.55 0.24
N VAL A 246 -20.74 -11.64 -0.39
CA VAL A 246 -20.52 -13.00 0.11
C VAL A 246 -19.93 -13.83 -1.00
N ALA A 247 -18.78 -14.46 -0.72
CA ALA A 247 -18.10 -15.36 -1.65
C ALA A 247 -17.83 -16.72 -1.04
N GLY A 248 -17.77 -17.74 -1.90
CA GLY A 248 -17.42 -19.08 -1.46
C GLY A 248 -17.58 -20.16 -2.53
N ARG A 249 -17.66 -21.41 -2.07
CA ARG A 249 -18.17 -22.55 -2.85
C ARG A 249 -19.69 -22.63 -2.68
N VAL A 250 -20.38 -21.64 -3.24
CA VAL A 250 -21.82 -21.42 -3.07
C VAL A 250 -22.53 -21.36 -4.43
N TYR A 251 -23.72 -21.95 -4.52
CA TYR A 251 -24.47 -21.98 -5.79
C TYR A 251 -25.68 -21.04 -5.82
N SER A 252 -26.37 -20.85 -4.70
CA SER A 252 -27.64 -20.12 -4.65
C SER A 252 -27.89 -19.46 -3.31
N PHE A 253 -28.68 -18.39 -3.34
CA PHE A 253 -29.10 -17.61 -2.19
C PHE A 253 -30.61 -17.37 -2.29
N GLY A 254 -31.37 -17.68 -1.24
CA GLY A 254 -32.84 -17.59 -1.27
C GLY A 254 -33.47 -18.41 -2.41
N GLY A 255 -32.83 -19.51 -2.82
CA GLY A 255 -33.27 -20.36 -3.94
C GLY A 255 -33.00 -19.80 -5.35
N THR A 256 -32.38 -18.63 -5.47
CA THR A 256 -31.96 -18.05 -6.75
C THR A 256 -30.48 -18.38 -7.00
N ALA A 257 -30.16 -18.93 -8.17
CA ALA A 257 -28.78 -19.25 -8.53
C ALA A 257 -27.91 -17.99 -8.56
N ARG A 258 -26.81 -18.01 -7.82
CA ARG A 258 -25.75 -17.02 -7.78
C ARG A 258 -24.45 -17.73 -7.42
N ARG A 259 -23.61 -17.99 -8.42
CA ARG A 259 -22.45 -18.87 -8.29
C ARG A 259 -21.26 -18.10 -7.75
N GLY A 260 -20.68 -18.59 -6.66
CA GLY A 260 -19.41 -18.13 -6.13
C GLY A 260 -19.43 -16.76 -5.44
N LEU A 261 -20.23 -15.81 -5.91
CA LEU A 261 -20.26 -14.43 -5.41
C LEU A 261 -21.68 -13.85 -5.47
N ALA A 262 -22.15 -13.30 -4.35
CA ALA A 262 -23.44 -12.62 -4.24
C ALA A 262 -23.33 -11.32 -3.47
N ARG A 263 -24.33 -10.44 -3.67
CA ARG A 263 -24.58 -9.28 -2.83
C ARG A 263 -25.92 -9.44 -2.13
N LEU A 264 -25.95 -9.23 -0.82
CA LEU A 264 -27.12 -9.36 0.03
C LEU A 264 -27.45 -8.02 0.69
N ASN A 265 -28.70 -7.84 1.10
CA ASN A 265 -29.04 -6.81 2.07
C ASN A 265 -28.45 -7.22 3.44
N ALA A 266 -27.60 -6.38 4.01
CA ALA A 266 -26.81 -6.72 5.19
C ALA A 266 -27.69 -6.96 6.44
N THR A 267 -28.83 -6.27 6.56
CA THR A 267 -29.77 -6.48 7.68
C THR A 267 -30.57 -7.79 7.58
N THR A 268 -31.03 -8.15 6.38
CA THR A 268 -32.05 -9.22 6.21
C THR A 268 -31.51 -10.51 5.61
N GLY A 269 -30.39 -10.45 4.88
CA GLY A 269 -29.86 -11.56 4.09
C GLY A 269 -30.55 -11.76 2.75
N ALA A 270 -31.51 -10.90 2.39
CA ALA A 270 -32.18 -10.98 1.10
C ALA A 270 -31.19 -10.74 -0.06
N LEU A 271 -31.20 -11.63 -1.05
CA LEU A 271 -30.37 -11.49 -2.26
C LEU A 271 -30.73 -10.23 -3.04
N ASP A 272 -29.73 -9.40 -3.33
CA ASP A 272 -29.87 -8.32 -4.31
C ASP A 272 -29.74 -8.90 -5.72
N THR A 273 -30.87 -8.92 -6.44
CA THR A 273 -30.90 -9.48 -7.78
C THR A 273 -30.28 -8.61 -8.86
N SER A 274 -30.01 -7.32 -8.57
CA SER A 274 -29.40 -6.39 -9.52
C SER A 274 -27.90 -6.61 -9.71
N PHE A 275 -27.24 -7.24 -8.73
CA PHE A 275 -25.84 -7.64 -8.81
C PHE A 275 -25.73 -9.10 -9.25
N ASN A 276 -25.22 -9.36 -10.47
CA ASN A 276 -25.20 -10.69 -11.08
C ASN A 276 -23.88 -11.09 -11.75
N PRO A 277 -22.80 -11.29 -10.98
CA PRO A 277 -21.59 -11.87 -11.52
C PRO A 277 -21.82 -13.33 -11.95
N ASP A 278 -21.37 -13.68 -13.15
CA ASP A 278 -21.47 -15.04 -13.70
C ASP A 278 -20.11 -15.73 -13.73
N ILE A 279 -19.60 -16.12 -12.56
CA ILE A 279 -18.33 -16.85 -12.40
C ILE A 279 -18.53 -18.34 -12.71
N ARG A 280 -17.57 -18.96 -13.40
CA ARG A 280 -17.67 -20.34 -13.91
C ARG A 280 -16.36 -21.12 -13.78
N GLN A 281 -16.51 -22.43 -13.57
CA GLN A 281 -15.47 -23.42 -13.74
C GLN A 281 -15.82 -24.34 -14.90
N SER A 282 -14.88 -24.65 -15.78
CA SER A 282 -15.10 -25.60 -16.88
C SER A 282 -14.96 -27.06 -16.51
N ASP A 283 -14.40 -27.35 -15.34
CA ASP A 283 -14.39 -28.71 -14.82
C ASP A 283 -15.83 -29.18 -14.60
N ALA A 284 -16.24 -30.13 -15.45
CA ALA A 284 -17.55 -30.76 -15.42
C ALA A 284 -17.81 -31.55 -14.12
N ALA A 285 -16.74 -31.89 -13.38
CA ALA A 285 -16.86 -32.55 -12.09
C ALA A 285 -17.24 -31.57 -10.97
N SER A 286 -16.71 -30.34 -10.95
CA SER A 286 -17.00 -29.40 -9.86
C SER A 286 -18.24 -28.52 -10.08
N GLN A 287 -18.59 -28.16 -11.32
CA GLN A 287 -19.71 -27.27 -11.75
C GLN A 287 -19.88 -25.93 -11.00
N CYS A 288 -19.11 -25.69 -9.95
CA CYS A 288 -19.16 -24.54 -9.08
C CYS A 288 -17.76 -23.93 -9.01
N PRO A 289 -17.61 -22.65 -9.39
CA PRO A 289 -16.39 -21.93 -9.07
C PRO A 289 -16.24 -21.82 -7.55
N ILE A 290 -15.02 -21.62 -7.08
CA ILE A 290 -14.73 -21.28 -5.69
C ILE A 290 -14.18 -19.87 -5.71
N VAL A 291 -14.85 -18.93 -5.05
CA VAL A 291 -14.28 -17.61 -4.78
C VAL A 291 -13.81 -17.62 -3.34
N ARG A 292 -12.51 -17.40 -3.13
CA ARG A 292 -11.85 -17.51 -1.82
C ARG A 292 -11.64 -16.16 -1.16
N SER A 293 -11.42 -15.13 -1.96
CA SER A 293 -11.15 -13.77 -1.46
C SER A 293 -11.91 -12.74 -2.29
N LEU A 294 -12.31 -11.66 -1.63
CA LEU A 294 -12.95 -10.49 -2.21
C LEU A 294 -12.25 -9.23 -1.72
N VAL A 295 -12.10 -8.25 -2.61
CA VAL A 295 -11.86 -6.87 -2.24
C VAL A 295 -12.91 -6.00 -2.92
N VAL A 296 -13.56 -5.14 -2.16
CA VAL A 296 -14.63 -4.25 -2.64
C VAL A 296 -14.17 -2.82 -2.43
N ASN A 297 -14.09 -2.04 -3.51
CA ASN A 297 -13.86 -0.60 -3.43
C ASN A 297 -15.12 0.15 -3.90
N ASP A 298 -15.00 1.44 -4.24
CA ASP A 298 -16.17 2.25 -4.55
C ASP A 298 -16.95 1.80 -5.79
N ASP A 299 -16.28 1.27 -6.80
CA ASP A 299 -16.90 0.93 -8.09
C ASP A 299 -16.69 -0.53 -8.52
N VAL A 300 -15.79 -1.27 -7.86
CA VAL A 300 -15.30 -2.57 -8.29
C VAL A 300 -15.39 -3.60 -7.17
N VAL A 301 -15.72 -4.83 -7.54
CA VAL A 301 -15.54 -6.03 -6.74
C VAL A 301 -14.49 -6.90 -7.42
N TYR A 302 -13.33 -7.03 -6.80
CA TYR A 302 -12.29 -7.98 -7.21
C TYR A 302 -12.56 -9.34 -6.55
N ALA A 303 -12.48 -10.40 -7.35
CA ALA A 303 -12.70 -11.76 -6.89
C ALA A 303 -11.51 -12.65 -7.25
N GLY A 304 -10.91 -13.27 -6.24
CA GLY A 304 -9.84 -14.25 -6.35
C GLY A 304 -10.32 -15.63 -5.92
N GLY A 305 -9.92 -16.68 -6.64
CA GLY A 305 -10.28 -18.05 -6.27
C GLY A 305 -9.83 -19.11 -7.26
N TYR A 306 -10.65 -20.16 -7.37
CA TYR A 306 -10.53 -21.21 -8.38
C TYR A 306 -11.72 -21.10 -9.35
N PHE A 307 -11.45 -20.54 -10.53
CA PHE A 307 -12.38 -20.40 -11.65
C PHE A 307 -11.61 -20.10 -12.94
N ASP A 308 -12.20 -20.41 -14.09
CA ASP A 308 -11.52 -20.23 -15.38
C ASP A 308 -12.25 -19.32 -16.36
N ARG A 309 -13.49 -18.93 -16.03
CA ARG A 309 -14.39 -18.19 -16.92
C ARG A 309 -15.35 -17.27 -16.17
N VAL A 310 -15.78 -16.24 -16.89
CA VAL A 310 -16.90 -15.36 -16.54
C VAL A 310 -17.86 -15.22 -17.73
N ASN A 311 -19.06 -14.67 -17.51
CA ASN A 311 -20.06 -14.42 -18.58
C ASN A 311 -20.28 -15.64 -19.49
N ALA A 312 -20.44 -16.82 -18.87
CA ALA A 312 -20.51 -18.15 -19.47
C ALA A 312 -19.27 -18.63 -20.25
N THR A 313 -18.58 -17.79 -21.02
CA THR A 313 -17.52 -18.22 -21.96
C THR A 313 -16.25 -17.37 -21.97
N GLU A 314 -16.27 -16.17 -21.40
CA GLU A 314 -15.10 -15.28 -21.38
C GLU A 314 -14.05 -15.85 -20.43
N ALA A 315 -12.80 -15.96 -20.89
CA ALA A 315 -11.73 -16.52 -20.06
C ALA A 315 -11.27 -15.48 -19.02
N ARG A 316 -11.26 -15.89 -17.75
CA ARG A 316 -10.68 -15.18 -16.61
C ARG A 316 -10.16 -16.24 -15.66
N GLN A 317 -8.83 -16.37 -15.57
CA GLN A 317 -8.21 -17.43 -14.79
C GLN A 317 -7.95 -16.91 -13.39
N ASN A 318 -8.76 -17.38 -12.44
CA ASN A 318 -8.59 -17.23 -10.99
C ASN A 318 -8.61 -15.81 -10.41
N LEU A 319 -8.63 -14.76 -11.25
CA LEU A 319 -8.83 -13.36 -10.89
C LEU A 319 -9.81 -12.68 -11.87
N ALA A 320 -10.76 -11.90 -11.35
CA ALA A 320 -11.70 -11.11 -12.14
C ALA A 320 -12.20 -9.88 -11.37
N ALA A 321 -12.53 -8.82 -12.11
CA ALA A 321 -13.17 -7.62 -11.59
C ALA A 321 -14.61 -7.49 -12.10
N PHE A 322 -15.51 -7.02 -11.24
CA PHE A 322 -16.92 -6.80 -11.56
C PHE A 322 -17.35 -5.40 -11.13
N SER A 323 -18.27 -4.79 -11.89
CA SER A 323 -18.93 -3.56 -11.46
C SER A 323 -19.64 -3.81 -10.14
N ARG A 324 -19.35 -3.00 -9.13
CA ARG A 324 -20.04 -3.04 -7.85
C ARG A 324 -21.53 -2.80 -8.05
N ALA A 325 -21.94 -1.95 -8.99
CA ALA A 325 -23.36 -1.65 -9.22
C ALA A 325 -24.17 -2.86 -9.72
N SER A 326 -23.67 -3.58 -10.74
CA SER A 326 -24.45 -4.59 -11.49
C SER A 326 -23.87 -6.01 -11.47
N GLY A 327 -22.61 -6.19 -11.07
CA GLY A 327 -21.89 -7.44 -11.20
C GLY A 327 -21.47 -7.76 -12.64
N ASP A 328 -21.55 -6.80 -13.57
CA ASP A 328 -21.02 -6.97 -14.92
C ASP A 328 -19.49 -7.05 -14.88
N VAL A 329 -18.90 -7.93 -15.68
CA VAL A 329 -17.43 -8.10 -15.79
C VAL A 329 -16.78 -6.81 -16.30
N LEU A 330 -15.67 -6.42 -15.67
CA LEU A 330 -14.83 -5.29 -16.07
C LEU A 330 -13.61 -5.74 -16.90
N SER A 331 -12.82 -4.76 -17.37
CA SER A 331 -11.73 -5.00 -18.32
C SER A 331 -10.58 -5.83 -17.76
N LEU A 332 -10.28 -5.74 -16.46
CA LEU A 332 -9.16 -6.43 -15.81
C LEU A 332 -9.09 -7.89 -16.27
N ASN A 333 -7.99 -8.25 -16.93
CA ASN A 333 -7.79 -9.58 -17.49
C ASN A 333 -6.36 -10.10 -17.22
N VAL A 334 -6.05 -10.25 -15.94
CA VAL A 334 -4.79 -10.84 -15.48
C VAL A 334 -4.98 -12.32 -15.17
N ALA A 335 -4.24 -13.18 -15.85
CA ALA A 335 -4.38 -14.63 -15.71
C ALA A 335 -3.47 -15.18 -14.60
N VAL A 336 -4.03 -15.74 -13.54
CA VAL A 336 -3.28 -16.44 -12.48
C VAL A 336 -3.37 -17.94 -12.69
N ASP A 337 -2.24 -18.65 -12.74
CA ASP A 337 -2.21 -20.06 -13.20
C ASP A 337 -2.77 -21.09 -12.20
N SER A 338 -3.06 -20.68 -10.97
CA SER A 338 -3.56 -21.52 -9.88
C SER A 338 -4.46 -20.73 -8.92
N ASP A 339 -4.94 -21.39 -7.86
CA ASP A 339 -5.84 -20.82 -6.84
C ASP A 339 -5.28 -19.52 -6.25
N VAL A 340 -6.09 -18.45 -6.31
CA VAL A 340 -5.90 -17.23 -5.53
C VAL A 340 -6.61 -17.40 -4.18
N HIS A 341 -5.86 -17.29 -3.09
CA HIS A 341 -6.37 -17.45 -1.73
C HIS A 341 -6.63 -16.13 -1.03
N ALA A 342 -5.83 -15.10 -1.31
CA ALA A 342 -5.91 -13.79 -0.68
C ALA A 342 -5.74 -12.67 -1.69
N LEU A 343 -6.46 -11.59 -1.48
CA LEU A 343 -6.35 -10.33 -2.19
C LEU A 343 -6.20 -9.21 -1.15
N ALA A 344 -5.38 -8.21 -1.45
CA ALA A 344 -5.32 -6.96 -0.70
C ALA A 344 -5.16 -5.81 -1.71
N HIS A 345 -5.94 -4.73 -1.56
CA HIS A 345 -5.89 -3.58 -2.45
C HIS A 345 -5.08 -2.46 -1.82
N ASN A 346 -4.07 -1.99 -2.54
CA ASN A 346 -3.38 -0.75 -2.22
C ASN A 346 -4.09 0.39 -2.95
N SER A 347 -4.83 1.21 -2.22
CA SER A 347 -5.52 2.36 -2.79
C SER A 347 -4.59 3.52 -3.16
N ALA A 348 -3.44 3.65 -2.50
CA ALA A 348 -2.47 4.71 -2.81
C ALA A 348 -1.86 4.47 -4.20
N GLY A 349 -1.38 3.24 -4.43
CA GLY A 349 -0.69 2.88 -5.67
C GLY A 349 -1.60 2.37 -6.77
N ASN A 350 -2.91 2.27 -6.48
CA ASN A 350 -3.89 1.63 -7.35
C ASN A 350 -3.40 0.25 -7.84
N THR A 351 -2.97 -0.58 -6.89
CA THR A 351 -2.50 -1.94 -7.15
C THR A 351 -3.29 -2.98 -6.35
N LEU A 352 -3.24 -4.23 -6.82
CA LEU A 352 -3.81 -5.38 -6.15
C LEU A 352 -2.72 -6.41 -5.84
N PHE A 353 -2.51 -6.68 -4.56
CA PHE A 353 -1.73 -7.83 -4.13
C PHE A 353 -2.54 -9.10 -4.28
N VAL A 354 -1.90 -10.13 -4.82
CA VAL A 354 -2.49 -11.43 -5.09
C VAL A 354 -1.64 -12.48 -4.39
N GLY A 355 -2.25 -13.20 -3.44
CA GLY A 355 -1.64 -14.29 -2.68
C GLY A 355 -2.31 -15.62 -3.01
N GLY A 356 -1.54 -16.70 -3.21
CA GLY A 356 -2.11 -17.99 -3.56
C GLY A 356 -1.10 -19.09 -3.79
N GLY A 357 -1.52 -20.18 -4.44
CA GLY A 357 -0.68 -21.35 -4.76
C GLY A 357 -0.22 -21.37 -6.22
N PHE A 358 0.05 -20.19 -6.79
CA PHE A 358 0.38 -19.98 -8.21
C PHE A 358 1.88 -19.80 -8.43
N THR A 359 2.32 -20.00 -9.68
CA THR A 359 3.72 -19.82 -10.11
C THR A 359 3.89 -18.76 -11.20
N THR A 360 2.78 -18.37 -11.84
CA THR A 360 2.77 -17.33 -12.85
C THR A 360 1.52 -16.45 -12.76
N VAL A 361 1.71 -15.17 -13.04
CA VAL A 361 0.67 -14.14 -13.18
C VAL A 361 0.89 -13.46 -14.53
N ASP A 362 -0.12 -13.52 -15.40
CA ASP A 362 -0.08 -13.17 -16.82
C ASP A 362 1.15 -13.74 -17.58
N GLY A 363 1.57 -14.95 -17.22
CA GLY A 363 2.74 -15.62 -17.79
C GLY A 363 4.09 -15.10 -17.30
N VAL A 364 4.12 -14.07 -16.44
CA VAL A 364 5.31 -13.64 -15.69
C VAL A 364 5.47 -14.53 -14.47
N THR A 365 6.69 -15.01 -14.21
CA THR A 365 6.97 -15.81 -13.00
C THR A 365 6.74 -14.97 -11.75
N ARG A 366 5.83 -15.44 -10.91
CA ARG A 366 5.52 -14.93 -9.57
C ARG A 366 5.13 -16.13 -8.72
N ASN A 367 5.97 -16.47 -7.77
CA ASN A 367 5.71 -17.60 -6.88
C ASN A 367 4.90 -17.09 -5.68
N GLU A 368 3.66 -17.57 -5.59
CA GLU A 368 2.66 -17.39 -4.53
C GLU A 368 2.23 -15.96 -4.17
N LEU A 369 3.01 -14.94 -4.50
CA LEU A 369 2.74 -13.53 -4.21
C LEU A 369 3.13 -12.65 -5.40
N ALA A 370 2.18 -11.81 -5.81
CA ALA A 370 2.35 -10.84 -6.89
C ALA A 370 1.63 -9.53 -6.55
N GLU A 371 2.00 -8.49 -7.28
CA GLU A 371 1.27 -7.23 -7.32
C GLU A 371 0.94 -6.90 -8.77
N VAL A 372 -0.26 -6.37 -8.96
CA VAL A 372 -0.84 -6.05 -10.27
C VAL A 372 -1.30 -4.60 -10.23
N ASP A 373 -0.83 -3.81 -11.17
CA ASP A 373 -1.39 -2.49 -11.47
C ASP A 373 -2.77 -2.68 -12.13
N ILE A 374 -3.82 -2.17 -11.50
CA ILE A 374 -5.20 -2.41 -11.93
C ILE A 374 -5.72 -1.38 -12.95
N ASP A 375 -4.93 -0.35 -13.30
CA ASP A 375 -5.22 0.56 -14.42
C ASP A 375 -4.69 0.02 -15.74
N THR A 376 -3.50 -0.58 -15.70
CA THR A 376 -2.76 -1.05 -16.88
C THR A 376 -2.88 -2.55 -17.11
N ASP A 377 -3.42 -3.30 -16.14
CA ASP A 377 -3.41 -4.77 -16.07
C ASP A 377 -1.98 -5.36 -16.05
N GLU A 378 -0.95 -4.57 -15.72
CA GLU A 378 0.45 -5.01 -15.73
C GLU A 378 0.86 -5.60 -14.38
N VAL A 379 1.68 -6.66 -14.43
CA VAL A 379 2.28 -7.25 -13.22
C VAL A 379 3.52 -6.44 -12.84
N THR A 380 3.51 -5.75 -11.70
CA THR A 380 4.56 -4.79 -11.26
C THR A 380 5.90 -5.48 -11.00
N ASP A 381 7.02 -4.79 -10.76
CA ASP A 381 8.31 -5.46 -10.47
C ASP A 381 8.41 -6.11 -9.07
N PHE A 382 7.36 -6.04 -8.24
CA PHE A 382 7.31 -6.71 -6.93
C PHE A 382 7.24 -8.24 -7.06
N ASN A 383 8.38 -8.88 -6.84
CA ASN A 383 8.59 -10.32 -6.88
C ASN A 383 9.46 -10.76 -5.69
N PRO A 384 8.85 -10.98 -4.51
CA PRO A 384 9.57 -11.46 -3.33
C PRO A 384 10.01 -12.93 -3.42
N ASP A 385 9.52 -13.68 -4.43
CA ASP A 385 9.85 -15.09 -4.68
C ASP A 385 9.64 -15.99 -3.44
N ILE A 386 8.37 -16.19 -3.07
CA ILE A 386 7.97 -17.04 -1.95
C ILE A 386 8.10 -18.51 -2.36
N THR A 387 8.81 -19.33 -1.59
CA THR A 387 8.96 -20.77 -1.86
C THR A 387 8.96 -21.65 -0.60
N ALA A 388 8.71 -22.94 -0.76
CA ALA A 388 8.67 -23.95 0.31
C ALA A 388 9.13 -25.33 -0.15
N GLU A 389 9.55 -26.20 0.78
CA GLU A 389 9.87 -27.58 0.39
C GLU A 389 8.61 -28.40 0.03
N PHE A 390 7.43 -28.14 0.64
CA PHE A 390 6.16 -28.85 0.41
C PHE A 390 4.93 -28.13 0.99
N PRO A 391 3.75 -28.31 0.36
CA PRO A 391 3.18 -27.37 -0.62
C PRO A 391 3.14 -25.90 -0.17
N GLU A 392 3.24 -25.06 -1.19
CA GLU A 392 3.46 -23.61 -1.25
C GLU A 392 2.13 -22.85 -1.36
N THR A 393 1.75 -22.05 -0.37
CA THR A 393 0.59 -21.16 -0.49
C THR A 393 0.65 -19.98 0.48
N VAL A 394 0.50 -18.77 -0.05
CA VAL A 394 0.12 -17.58 0.73
C VAL A 394 -1.39 -17.61 0.95
N TYR A 395 -1.83 -17.82 2.19
CA TYR A 395 -3.25 -17.92 2.58
C TYR A 395 -3.86 -16.59 3.00
N ALA A 396 -3.04 -15.66 3.49
CA ALA A 396 -3.48 -14.40 4.06
C ALA A 396 -2.58 -13.24 3.60
N LEU A 397 -3.22 -12.12 3.30
CA LEU A 397 -2.58 -10.84 3.10
C LEU A 397 -3.21 -9.83 4.05
N GLY A 398 -2.40 -8.99 4.66
CA GLY A 398 -2.83 -7.79 5.38
C GLY A 398 -2.02 -6.60 4.87
N LEU A 399 -2.65 -5.45 4.72
CA LEU A 399 -2.00 -4.20 4.32
C LEU A 399 -2.36 -3.15 5.36
N ASP A 400 -1.37 -2.58 6.05
CA ASP A 400 -1.62 -1.51 7.01
C ASP A 400 -1.75 -0.14 6.33
N ALA A 401 -2.09 0.88 7.13
CA ALA A 401 -2.31 2.24 6.63
C ALA A 401 -1.02 2.89 6.11
N GLU A 402 0.13 2.42 6.58
CA GLU A 402 1.46 2.83 6.16
C GLU A 402 1.94 2.06 4.91
N GLY A 403 1.07 1.25 4.30
CA GLY A 403 1.37 0.48 3.10
C GLY A 403 2.21 -0.76 3.36
N THR A 404 2.55 -1.15 4.58
CA THR A 404 3.31 -2.39 4.83
C THR A 404 2.44 -3.60 4.50
N LEU A 405 2.93 -4.44 3.58
CA LEU A 405 2.29 -5.68 3.20
C LEU A 405 2.76 -6.81 4.11
N TYR A 406 1.83 -7.49 4.77
CA TYR A 406 2.04 -8.70 5.53
C TYR A 406 1.54 -9.90 4.73
N ALA A 407 2.39 -10.91 4.55
CA ALA A 407 2.05 -12.16 3.88
C ALA A 407 2.14 -13.33 4.86
N GLY A 408 1.05 -14.06 4.99
CA GLY A 408 0.92 -15.24 5.84
C GLY A 408 0.56 -16.47 5.01
N GLY A 409 1.18 -17.61 5.31
CA GLY A 409 0.94 -18.81 4.51
C GLY A 409 1.62 -20.05 5.05
N ARG A 410 1.97 -20.96 4.13
CA ARG A 410 2.88 -22.07 4.36
C ARG A 410 4.06 -21.95 3.40
N PHE A 411 5.10 -21.27 3.85
CA PHE A 411 6.35 -21.10 3.10
C PHE A 411 7.56 -21.16 4.02
N SER A 412 8.74 -21.43 3.47
CA SER A 412 9.99 -21.53 4.24
C SER A 412 11.09 -20.59 3.77
N MET A 413 10.89 -19.91 2.65
CA MET A 413 11.84 -19.01 2.02
C MET A 413 11.12 -17.80 1.42
N VAL A 414 11.80 -16.65 1.46
CA VAL A 414 11.45 -15.45 0.68
C VAL A 414 12.72 -15.02 -0.04
N GLY A 415 12.75 -15.16 -1.36
CA GLY A 415 13.98 -15.11 -2.14
C GLY A 415 15.00 -16.13 -1.63
N ASP A 416 16.21 -15.67 -1.35
CA ASP A 416 17.29 -16.51 -0.81
C ASP A 416 17.32 -16.58 0.74
N GLU A 417 16.39 -15.92 1.43
CA GLU A 417 16.39 -15.83 2.90
C GLU A 417 15.39 -16.83 3.54
N PRO A 418 15.84 -17.65 4.51
CA PRO A 418 14.93 -18.50 5.29
C PRO A 418 13.92 -17.66 6.07
N ARG A 419 12.63 -17.88 5.80
CA ARG A 419 11.52 -17.16 6.41
C ARG A 419 10.32 -18.08 6.48
N TYR A 420 9.86 -18.40 7.70
CA TYR A 420 8.78 -19.36 7.89
C TYR A 420 7.41 -18.69 8.03
N SER A 421 6.56 -18.92 7.03
CA SER A 421 5.09 -18.74 7.03
C SER A 421 4.53 -17.35 7.39
N LEU A 422 5.38 -16.36 7.69
CA LEU A 422 5.04 -14.96 7.90
C LEU A 422 6.17 -14.05 7.42
N ALA A 423 5.84 -13.04 6.61
CA ALA A 423 6.76 -12.04 6.10
C ALA A 423 6.08 -10.67 6.06
N ALA A 424 6.86 -9.60 6.17
CA ALA A 424 6.40 -8.22 6.01
C ALA A 424 7.29 -7.49 4.98
N PHE A 425 6.70 -6.67 4.13
CA PHE A 425 7.36 -5.94 3.06
C PHE A 425 6.96 -4.46 3.15
N LEU A 426 7.94 -3.60 3.44
CA LEU A 426 7.71 -2.17 3.51
C LEU A 426 7.35 -1.61 2.14
N ASP A 427 6.38 -0.71 2.14
CA ASP A 427 6.31 0.31 1.12
C ASP A 427 7.34 1.39 1.44
N PRO A 428 8.36 1.63 0.61
CA PRO A 428 9.26 2.74 0.85
C PRO A 428 8.55 4.09 0.72
N ASP A 429 7.46 4.22 -0.03
CA ASP A 429 6.74 5.46 -0.40
C ASP A 429 5.26 5.27 -0.02
N GLN A 430 4.81 5.92 1.05
CA GLN A 430 3.55 5.54 1.73
C GLN A 430 2.31 6.17 1.09
N ASP A 431 2.50 7.19 0.25
CA ASP A 431 1.44 7.95 -0.38
C ASP A 431 1.59 8.11 -1.90
N ASP A 432 2.56 7.39 -2.48
CA ASP A 432 2.82 7.24 -3.92
C ASP A 432 3.11 8.55 -4.65
N ASP A 433 3.72 9.51 -3.96
CA ASP A 433 4.13 10.80 -4.53
C ASP A 433 5.47 10.73 -5.31
N GLY A 434 6.18 9.59 -5.18
CA GLY A 434 7.48 9.29 -5.77
C GLY A 434 8.67 9.52 -4.82
N ILE A 435 8.43 9.87 -3.56
CA ILE A 435 9.40 10.12 -2.51
C ILE A 435 9.20 9.07 -1.42
N SER A 436 10.25 8.32 -1.11
CA SER A 436 10.14 7.35 -0.03
C SER A 436 9.82 8.05 1.30
N GLY A 437 8.86 7.55 2.07
CA GLY A 437 8.56 8.02 3.42
C GLY A 437 9.79 8.02 4.34
N SER A 438 10.84 7.23 4.08
CA SER A 438 12.12 7.36 4.81
C SER A 438 12.82 8.71 4.61
N ILE A 439 12.73 9.27 3.40
CA ILE A 439 13.25 10.60 3.05
C ILE A 439 12.38 11.66 3.70
N GLU A 440 11.06 11.50 3.64
CA GLU A 440 10.09 12.46 4.17
C GLU A 440 10.11 12.50 5.70
N ASN A 441 10.21 11.35 6.37
CA ASN A 441 10.35 11.25 7.82
C ASN A 441 11.63 11.93 8.34
N ASP A 442 12.66 12.07 7.49
CA ASP A 442 13.89 12.82 7.78
C ASP A 442 13.72 14.34 7.59
N ALA A 443 12.59 14.80 7.05
CA ALA A 443 12.27 16.22 6.95
C ALA A 443 12.14 16.86 8.35
N PRO A 444 12.25 18.20 8.45
CA PRO A 444 12.09 18.91 9.72
C PRO A 444 10.79 18.56 10.44
N ASN A 445 10.78 18.79 11.77
CA ASN A 445 9.61 18.53 12.60
C ASN A 445 9.16 17.05 12.57
N ASN A 446 10.14 16.14 12.59
CA ASN A 446 9.90 14.68 12.55
C ASN A 446 9.08 14.23 11.33
N GLY A 447 9.36 14.84 10.17
CA GLY A 447 8.66 14.51 8.93
C GLY A 447 7.32 15.22 8.72
N ASP A 448 6.96 16.19 9.56
CA ASP A 448 5.77 17.04 9.40
C ASP A 448 6.21 18.46 8.99
N GLY A 449 6.61 18.61 7.73
CA GLY A 449 7.21 19.83 7.20
C GLY A 449 6.24 21.01 7.12
N ASN A 450 4.93 20.75 7.06
CA ASN A 450 3.89 21.75 7.06
C ASN A 450 3.36 22.10 8.49
N ASN A 451 3.71 21.27 9.48
CA ASN A 451 3.34 21.37 10.91
C ASN A 451 1.83 21.37 11.16
N ASP A 452 1.12 20.44 10.53
CA ASP A 452 -0.32 20.20 10.73
C ASP A 452 -0.64 19.09 11.76
N GLY A 453 0.39 18.36 12.21
CA GLY A 453 0.31 17.28 13.19
C GLY A 453 0.18 15.87 12.60
N VAL A 454 0.21 15.74 11.28
CA VAL A 454 0.30 14.48 10.53
C VAL A 454 1.65 14.46 9.81
N GLY A 455 2.30 13.29 9.71
CA GLY A 455 3.56 13.19 8.96
C GLY A 455 3.29 13.34 7.46
N ASP A 456 4.18 14.03 6.75
CA ASP A 456 4.04 14.33 5.33
C ASP A 456 3.84 13.04 4.50
N ALA A 457 4.62 11.99 4.79
CA ALA A 457 4.50 10.67 4.14
C ALA A 457 3.13 9.98 4.30
N GLN A 458 2.27 10.47 5.21
CA GLN A 458 0.94 9.91 5.44
C GLN A 458 -0.13 10.69 4.67
N GLN A 459 0.26 11.63 3.81
CA GLN A 459 -0.63 12.60 3.21
C GLN A 459 -0.29 12.78 1.74
N SER A 460 -1.00 12.07 0.85
CA SER A 460 -0.81 12.18 -0.62
C SER A 460 -0.85 13.60 -1.21
N HIS A 461 -1.32 14.60 -0.48
CA HIS A 461 -1.37 16.01 -0.89
C HIS A 461 -0.26 16.86 -0.27
N VAL A 462 0.73 16.24 0.37
CA VAL A 462 1.87 16.85 1.05
C VAL A 462 3.11 16.02 0.75
N THR A 463 4.15 16.66 0.21
CA THR A 463 5.41 15.97 -0.11
C THR A 463 6.58 16.71 0.50
N SER A 464 7.50 15.99 1.14
CA SER A 464 8.75 16.55 1.66
C SER A 464 10.00 15.90 1.07
N LEU A 465 10.83 16.67 0.37
CA LEU A 465 12.07 16.15 -0.22
C LEU A 465 13.29 17.07 -0.01
N PRO A 466 14.50 16.50 0.01
CA PRO A 466 15.73 17.28 0.02
C PRO A 466 15.81 18.19 -1.21
N ASN A 467 16.08 19.45 -0.94
CA ASN A 467 16.44 20.46 -1.91
C ASN A 467 17.89 20.29 -2.33
N THR A 468 18.11 19.99 -3.62
CA THR A 468 19.45 19.75 -4.17
C THR A 468 20.34 21.00 -4.23
N GLU A 469 19.75 22.20 -4.20
CA GLU A 469 20.48 23.47 -4.25
C GLU A 469 21.02 23.87 -2.86
N THR A 470 20.21 23.73 -1.81
CA THR A 470 20.56 24.17 -0.44
C THR A 470 20.99 23.04 0.48
N GLY A 471 20.62 21.79 0.19
CA GLY A 471 20.77 20.65 1.08
C GLY A 471 19.80 20.65 2.28
N THR A 472 18.84 21.57 2.33
CA THR A 472 17.70 21.53 3.27
C THR A 472 16.52 20.79 2.64
N TYR A 473 15.38 20.70 3.31
CA TYR A 473 14.14 20.17 2.71
C TYR A 473 13.33 21.28 2.02
N VAL A 474 12.37 20.87 1.18
CA VAL A 474 11.23 21.65 0.73
C VAL A 474 9.97 20.80 0.90
N THR A 475 8.87 21.40 1.36
CA THR A 475 7.58 20.72 1.53
C THR A 475 6.55 21.37 0.63
N VAL A 476 5.91 20.61 -0.25
CA VAL A 476 4.84 21.08 -1.15
C VAL A 476 3.51 20.61 -0.59
N VAL A 477 2.50 21.48 -0.58
CA VAL A 477 1.16 21.18 -0.06
C VAL A 477 0.10 21.61 -1.07
N ALA A 478 -0.79 20.67 -1.38
CA ALA A 478 -1.99 20.85 -2.18
C ALA A 478 -3.25 20.64 -1.31
N PRO A 479 -4.47 20.92 -1.80
CA PRO A 479 -5.68 20.69 -1.00
C PRO A 479 -5.90 19.20 -0.71
N SER A 480 -6.38 18.90 0.49
CA SER A 480 -6.87 17.55 0.82
C SER A 480 -7.90 17.05 -0.21
N GLY A 481 -7.76 15.78 -0.62
CA GLY A 481 -8.53 15.17 -1.70
C GLY A 481 -7.88 15.27 -3.09
N THR A 482 -6.71 15.89 -3.19
CA THR A 482 -5.82 15.81 -4.37
C THR A 482 -4.61 14.93 -4.05
N ALA A 483 -3.79 14.63 -5.06
CA ALA A 483 -2.50 13.98 -4.86
C ALA A 483 -1.38 14.80 -5.51
N ILE A 484 -0.23 14.89 -4.86
CA ILE A 484 1.01 15.42 -5.42
C ILE A 484 1.79 14.22 -5.98
N THR A 485 2.35 14.36 -7.17
CA THR A 485 3.17 13.34 -7.83
C THR A 485 4.34 14.01 -8.55
N THR A 486 5.36 13.23 -8.90
CA THR A 486 6.51 13.69 -9.71
C THR A 486 7.23 14.92 -9.13
N VAL A 487 7.48 14.90 -7.82
CA VAL A 487 8.15 16.01 -7.13
C VAL A 487 9.65 15.99 -7.38
N THR A 488 10.21 17.15 -7.71
CA THR A 488 11.61 17.29 -8.07
C THR A 488 12.20 18.57 -7.48
N THR A 489 13.47 18.51 -7.11
CA THR A 489 14.29 19.71 -6.87
C THR A 489 15.50 19.68 -7.77
N GLU A 490 15.71 20.75 -8.53
CA GLU A 490 16.84 20.87 -9.45
C GLU A 490 17.41 22.29 -9.44
N SER A 491 18.65 22.45 -9.89
CA SER A 491 19.23 23.78 -10.05
C SER A 491 18.44 24.58 -11.08
N ALA A 492 18.02 25.78 -10.68
CA ALA A 492 17.28 26.68 -11.55
C ALA A 492 18.16 27.18 -12.71
N PRO A 493 17.65 27.14 -13.96
CA PRO A 493 18.25 27.84 -15.09
C PRO A 493 18.52 29.32 -14.80
N ALA A 494 19.64 29.83 -15.29
CA ALA A 494 20.05 31.19 -14.97
C ALA A 494 19.07 32.25 -15.50
N GLU A 495 18.60 33.14 -14.62
CA GLU A 495 17.83 34.35 -14.96
C GLU A 495 18.69 35.60 -14.76
N ALA A 496 18.74 36.48 -15.77
CA ALA A 496 19.63 37.65 -15.72
C ALA A 496 19.21 38.62 -14.61
N GLY A 497 20.11 38.85 -13.64
CA GLY A 497 19.92 39.83 -12.57
C GLY A 497 19.21 39.28 -11.33
N LEU A 498 18.87 37.99 -11.30
CA LEU A 498 18.27 37.31 -10.17
C LEU A 498 19.11 36.09 -9.75
N THR A 499 18.98 35.72 -8.48
CA THR A 499 19.49 34.48 -7.90
C THR A 499 18.30 33.66 -7.40
N HIS A 500 18.19 32.42 -7.86
CA HIS A 500 17.17 31.47 -7.40
C HIS A 500 17.68 30.77 -6.14
N LEU A 501 17.04 31.06 -5.01
CA LEU A 501 17.53 30.75 -3.67
C LEU A 501 17.49 29.25 -3.35
N PHE A 502 16.51 28.55 -3.90
CA PHE A 502 16.22 27.14 -3.62
C PHE A 502 16.16 26.29 -4.91
N GLY A 503 16.74 26.78 -6.01
CA GLY A 503 16.59 26.15 -7.31
C GLY A 503 15.15 26.19 -7.83
N LEU A 504 14.76 25.16 -8.57
CA LEU A 504 13.39 24.88 -9.01
C LEU A 504 12.79 23.77 -8.14
N THR A 505 11.53 23.95 -7.77
CA THR A 505 10.68 22.92 -7.20
C THR A 505 9.62 22.59 -8.25
N GLY A 506 9.70 21.41 -8.84
CA GLY A 506 8.73 20.88 -9.79
C GLY A 506 7.82 19.87 -9.12
N PHE A 507 6.53 19.87 -9.45
CA PHE A 507 5.56 18.89 -8.97
C PHE A 507 4.37 18.83 -9.93
N THR A 508 3.57 17.77 -9.82
CA THR A 508 2.28 17.62 -10.50
C THR A 508 1.20 17.38 -9.46
N VAL A 509 0.06 18.07 -9.55
CA VAL A 509 -1.11 17.80 -8.69
C VAL A 509 -2.20 17.13 -9.52
N THR A 510 -2.65 15.95 -9.10
CA THR A 510 -3.73 15.18 -9.73
C THR A 510 -4.96 15.12 -8.83
N GLY A 511 -6.08 14.61 -9.35
CA GLY A 511 -7.35 14.56 -8.61
C GLY A 511 -8.03 15.93 -8.49
N VAL A 512 -7.60 16.91 -9.28
CA VAL A 512 -8.26 18.22 -9.36
C VAL A 512 -9.52 18.09 -10.19
N THR A 513 -10.63 18.71 -9.77
CA THR A 513 -11.81 18.81 -10.65
C THR A 513 -11.42 19.56 -11.92
N PRO A 514 -11.70 19.03 -13.13
CA PRO A 514 -11.20 19.65 -14.35
C PRO A 514 -11.61 21.12 -14.51
N GLY A 515 -10.61 22.00 -14.59
CA GLY A 515 -10.74 23.45 -14.76
C GLY A 515 -10.86 24.24 -13.45
N ASP A 516 -10.83 23.57 -12.29
CA ASP A 516 -10.87 24.24 -10.99
C ASP A 516 -9.55 24.96 -10.66
N THR A 517 -9.64 25.88 -9.71
CA THR A 517 -8.51 26.62 -9.18
C THR A 517 -8.24 26.19 -7.75
N ILE A 518 -7.02 25.73 -7.47
CA ILE A 518 -6.59 25.22 -6.18
C ILE A 518 -5.48 26.09 -5.57
N PRO A 519 -5.45 26.25 -4.23
CA PRO A 519 -4.30 26.82 -3.54
C PRO A 519 -3.14 25.83 -3.48
N ILE A 520 -1.91 26.35 -3.55
CA ILE A 520 -0.67 25.64 -3.28
C ILE A 520 0.10 26.39 -2.21
N GLU A 521 0.65 25.65 -1.25
CA GLU A 521 1.62 26.16 -0.27
C GLU A 521 2.95 25.42 -0.45
N ILE A 522 4.07 26.13 -0.35
CA ILE A 522 5.40 25.50 -0.35
C ILE A 522 6.23 26.06 0.79
N PHE A 523 6.76 25.18 1.63
CA PHE A 523 7.59 25.51 2.77
C PHE A 523 9.06 25.26 2.43
N TYR A 524 9.86 26.30 2.59
CA TYR A 524 11.30 26.27 2.42
C TYR A 524 11.95 26.51 3.79
N PRO A 525 12.25 25.44 4.55
CA PRO A 525 13.13 25.48 5.71
C PRO A 525 14.39 26.27 5.40
N ASN A 526 14.57 27.40 6.07
CA ASN A 526 15.58 28.37 5.71
C ASN A 526 16.78 28.31 6.67
N PRO A 527 17.95 27.82 6.21
CA PRO A 527 19.14 27.79 7.06
C PRO A 527 19.73 29.20 7.29
N ASP A 528 19.51 30.13 6.35
CA ASP A 528 20.07 31.49 6.35
C ASP A 528 18.94 32.51 6.25
N ARG A 529 18.59 33.19 7.35
CA ARG A 529 17.45 34.15 7.38
C ARG A 529 17.48 35.11 6.19
N ILE A 530 16.54 34.94 5.25
CA ILE A 530 16.34 35.78 4.07
C ILE A 530 15.22 36.78 4.37
N ASP A 531 15.37 38.02 3.91
CA ASP A 531 14.29 39.03 3.98
C ASP A 531 13.22 38.71 2.94
N GLU A 532 12.04 38.28 3.41
CA GLU A 532 10.88 37.94 2.56
C GLU A 532 10.49 39.08 1.60
N ALA A 533 10.72 40.35 1.98
CA ALA A 533 10.38 41.50 1.15
C ALA A 533 11.24 41.60 -0.13
N SER A 534 12.37 40.89 -0.17
CA SER A 534 13.28 40.81 -1.31
C SER A 534 13.01 39.61 -2.23
N VAL A 535 12.10 38.70 -1.83
CA VAL A 535 11.85 37.44 -2.52
C VAL A 535 10.71 37.59 -3.51
N ILE A 536 10.92 37.06 -4.71
CA ILE A 536 9.98 37.05 -5.83
C ILE A 536 9.73 35.60 -6.21
N ALA A 537 8.45 35.19 -6.22
CA ALA A 537 8.06 33.89 -6.75
C ALA A 537 8.04 33.92 -8.29
N LYS A 538 8.66 32.91 -8.90
CA LYS A 538 8.89 32.80 -10.33
C LYS A 538 8.37 31.48 -10.85
N LYS A 539 7.54 31.52 -11.89
CA LYS A 539 7.14 30.36 -12.67
C LYS A 539 8.17 30.10 -13.77
N TYR A 540 8.63 28.86 -13.91
CA TYR A 540 9.50 28.46 -15.01
C TYR A 540 8.71 27.82 -16.15
N PHE A 541 9.09 28.14 -17.40
CA PHE A 541 8.54 27.54 -18.61
C PHE A 541 9.66 26.83 -19.37
N PRO A 542 9.83 25.50 -19.18
CA PRO A 542 10.91 24.73 -19.80
C PRO A 542 10.96 24.84 -21.32
N ALA A 543 9.80 24.83 -21.98
CA ALA A 543 9.71 24.90 -23.45
C ALA A 543 10.33 26.17 -24.05
N THR A 544 10.31 27.28 -23.31
CA THR A 544 10.86 28.58 -23.74
C THR A 544 12.08 29.00 -22.93
N THR A 545 12.50 28.21 -21.94
CA THR A 545 13.58 28.51 -21.00
C THR A 545 13.44 29.89 -20.36
N SER A 546 12.22 30.25 -19.97
CA SER A 546 11.89 31.61 -19.51
C SER A 546 11.17 31.58 -18.18
N TYR A 547 11.31 32.66 -17.42
CA TYR A 547 10.60 32.89 -16.17
C TYR A 547 9.50 33.95 -16.32
N GLN A 548 8.45 33.82 -15.52
CA GLN A 548 7.46 34.88 -15.28
C GLN A 548 7.24 35.05 -13.79
N ASP A 549 6.90 36.26 -13.37
CA ASP A 549 6.48 36.52 -12.00
C ASP A 549 5.17 35.77 -11.73
N LEU A 550 5.11 35.09 -10.60
CA LEU A 550 3.94 34.32 -10.20
C LEU A 550 2.88 35.27 -9.61
N ASP A 551 1.99 35.74 -10.48
CA ASP A 551 0.94 36.71 -10.14
C ASP A 551 0.11 36.25 -8.92
N GLY A 552 0.01 37.11 -7.90
CA GLY A 552 -0.81 36.83 -6.70
C GLY A 552 -0.12 35.95 -5.64
N ALA A 553 1.11 35.49 -5.89
CA ALA A 553 1.88 34.76 -4.90
C ALA A 553 2.24 35.64 -3.69
N THR A 554 2.27 35.03 -2.52
CA THR A 554 2.72 35.66 -1.27
C THR A 554 3.81 34.82 -0.64
N VAL A 555 4.86 35.47 -0.13
CA VAL A 555 5.93 34.81 0.63
C VAL A 555 5.87 35.35 2.04
N THR A 556 5.77 34.46 3.02
CA THR A 556 5.70 34.80 4.44
C THR A 556 6.70 34.00 5.24
N SER A 557 7.38 34.65 6.18
CA SER A 557 8.29 34.03 7.13
C SER A 557 7.50 33.54 8.34
N LEU A 558 7.74 32.30 8.73
CA LEU A 558 7.24 31.73 9.97
C LEU A 558 8.36 30.98 10.69
N SER A 559 8.00 30.35 11.81
CA SER A 559 8.88 29.41 12.49
C SER A 559 8.11 28.12 12.75
N ILE A 560 8.63 27.02 12.22
CA ILE A 560 8.18 25.65 12.49
C ILE A 560 9.20 25.03 13.42
N ASP A 561 8.79 24.61 14.61
CA ASP A 561 9.67 23.95 15.58
C ASP A 561 11.01 24.64 15.82
N THR A 562 10.95 25.98 15.94
CA THR A 562 12.10 26.91 16.11
C THR A 562 13.01 27.08 14.89
N GLN A 563 12.77 26.33 13.81
CA GLN A 563 13.39 26.54 12.50
C GLN A 563 12.71 27.71 11.78
N PRO A 564 13.47 28.70 11.27
CA PRO A 564 12.94 29.70 10.36
C PRO A 564 12.52 29.06 9.03
N THR A 565 11.33 29.38 8.54
CA THR A 565 10.79 28.78 7.31
C THR A 565 10.13 29.87 6.47
N LEU A 566 10.42 29.90 5.17
CA LEU A 566 9.65 30.70 4.22
C LEU A 566 8.50 29.86 3.68
N ARG A 567 7.30 30.42 3.66
CA ARG A 567 6.14 29.81 3.04
C ARG A 567 5.69 30.63 1.84
N LEU A 568 5.66 29.99 0.68
CA LEU A 568 5.11 30.50 -0.57
C LEU A 568 3.67 30.03 -0.73
N ASN A 569 2.72 30.96 -0.87
CA ASN A 569 1.31 30.66 -1.11
C ASN A 569 0.85 31.28 -2.43
N TYR A 570 0.19 30.50 -3.27
CA TYR A 570 -0.38 30.94 -4.54
C TYR A 570 -1.52 30.03 -4.98
N VAL A 571 -2.09 30.27 -6.17
CA VAL A 571 -3.15 29.45 -6.75
C VAL A 571 -2.76 29.00 -8.15
N LEU A 572 -3.18 27.79 -8.51
CA LEU A 572 -3.09 27.23 -9.85
C LEU A 572 -4.47 26.88 -10.36
N THR A 573 -4.65 26.95 -11.68
CA THR A 573 -5.88 26.54 -12.36
C THR A 573 -5.51 25.45 -13.35
N ASP A 574 -6.25 24.34 -13.35
CA ASP A 574 -6.13 23.27 -14.35
C ASP A 574 -6.48 23.80 -15.75
N GLY A 575 -5.57 23.63 -16.71
CA GLY A 575 -5.58 24.28 -18.02
C GLY A 575 -5.32 25.79 -18.00
N GLY A 576 -4.82 26.31 -16.87
CA GLY A 576 -4.55 27.72 -16.64
C GLY A 576 -3.22 28.21 -17.22
N LYS A 577 -2.91 29.50 -17.02
CA LYS A 577 -1.66 30.14 -17.49
C LYS A 577 -0.39 29.46 -16.92
N TYR A 578 -0.49 28.97 -15.70
CA TYR A 578 0.62 28.38 -14.95
C TYR A 578 0.51 26.88 -14.82
N ASP A 579 -0.44 26.25 -15.48
CA ASP A 579 -0.37 24.82 -15.71
C ASP A 579 0.50 24.59 -16.97
N LEU A 580 1.50 23.72 -16.85
CA LEU A 580 2.56 23.62 -17.85
C LEU A 580 2.10 22.93 -19.14
N ASP A 581 1.18 21.97 -19.06
CA ASP A 581 0.58 21.35 -20.25
C ASP A 581 -0.58 22.20 -20.81
N GLY A 582 -1.25 22.96 -19.95
CA GLY A 582 -2.34 23.87 -20.31
C GLY A 582 -3.60 23.14 -20.80
N ILE A 583 -3.74 21.87 -20.44
CA ILE A 583 -4.88 21.00 -20.75
C ILE A 583 -5.83 21.03 -19.55
N VAL A 584 -7.14 20.90 -19.79
CA VAL A 584 -8.13 20.77 -18.71
C VAL A 584 -8.43 19.30 -18.54
N ASP A 585 -7.69 18.63 -17.65
CA ASP A 585 -7.78 17.17 -17.45
C ASP A 585 -7.76 16.72 -15.99
N GLY A 586 -7.76 17.67 -15.05
CA GLY A 586 -7.69 17.39 -13.62
C GLY A 586 -6.27 17.16 -13.09
N SER A 587 -5.26 17.45 -13.90
CA SER A 587 -3.84 17.47 -13.55
C SER A 587 -3.27 18.88 -13.69
N ILE A 588 -2.32 19.25 -12.84
CA ILE A 588 -1.62 20.54 -12.92
C ILE A 588 -0.13 20.31 -12.75
N THR A 589 0.66 20.60 -13.79
CA THR A 589 2.13 20.47 -13.71
C THR A 589 2.78 21.83 -13.44
N ASP A 590 3.56 21.93 -12.35
CA ASP A 590 4.17 23.19 -11.93
C ASP A 590 5.64 23.13 -11.48
N PRO A 591 6.56 23.72 -12.27
CA PRO A 591 7.87 24.14 -11.79
C PRO A 591 7.90 25.62 -11.33
N VAL A 592 8.17 25.83 -10.05
CA VAL A 592 8.24 27.15 -9.40
C VAL A 592 9.60 27.39 -8.73
N SER A 593 9.96 28.66 -8.51
CA SER A 593 11.19 29.05 -7.82
C SER A 593 10.99 30.32 -6.99
N LEU A 594 11.77 30.48 -5.92
CA LEU A 594 11.94 31.74 -5.20
C LEU A 594 13.26 32.41 -5.58
N ALA A 595 13.18 33.64 -6.08
CA ALA A 595 14.34 34.41 -6.55
C ALA A 595 14.49 35.73 -5.79
N THR A 596 15.72 36.23 -5.68
CA THR A 596 16.03 37.57 -5.17
C THR A 596 16.97 38.32 -6.10
N SER A 597 17.06 39.64 -5.97
CA SER A 597 17.99 40.45 -6.74
C SER A 597 19.45 40.16 -6.35
N VAL A 598 20.34 40.08 -7.35
CA VAL A 598 21.79 39.86 -7.11
C VAL A 598 22.42 40.99 -6.26
N THR A 599 21.76 42.13 -6.11
CA THR A 599 22.19 43.22 -5.22
C THR A 599 21.92 42.97 -3.74
N ASP A 600 21.00 42.07 -3.38
CA ASP A 600 20.62 41.78 -1.99
C ASP A 600 21.49 40.69 -1.32
N THR A 601 22.20 39.88 -2.11
CA THR A 601 23.08 38.80 -1.59
C THR A 601 24.36 39.31 -0.90
N LEU A 602 24.49 40.62 -0.67
CA LEU A 602 25.62 41.24 0.05
C LEU A 602 25.29 41.66 1.48
N ALA A 603 24.08 41.34 1.98
CA ALA A 603 23.67 41.62 3.36
C ALA A 603 23.86 40.43 4.33
N ASP A 604 24.71 39.43 4.01
CA ASP A 604 25.12 38.45 5.03
C ASP A 604 26.18 39.04 5.99
N THR A 605 25.76 39.12 7.24
CA THR A 605 26.45 39.60 8.43
C THR A 605 27.79 38.90 8.71
N GLY A 606 28.89 39.31 8.06
CA GLY A 606 30.24 39.33 8.65
C GLY A 606 30.84 38.10 9.35
N GLN A 607 30.21 36.91 9.30
CA GLN A 607 30.66 35.69 9.98
C GLN A 607 31.21 34.66 8.96
N ASN A 608 30.65 34.58 7.75
CA ASN A 608 31.07 33.62 6.72
C ASN A 608 32.36 33.96 5.96
N GLN A 609 32.82 35.22 5.99
CA GLN A 609 34.11 35.59 5.38
C GLN A 609 35.31 35.00 6.13
N THR A 610 35.14 34.58 7.38
CA THR A 610 36.23 33.99 8.19
C THR A 610 36.47 32.51 7.86
N HIS A 611 35.43 31.79 7.41
CA HIS A 611 35.55 30.37 7.05
C HIS A 611 36.10 30.16 5.63
N LEU A 612 35.73 31.02 4.66
CA LEU A 612 36.19 30.88 3.28
C LEU A 612 37.68 31.23 3.10
N ILE A 613 38.23 32.14 3.92
CA ILE A 613 39.65 32.50 3.93
C ILE A 613 40.50 31.43 4.63
N ALA A 614 39.95 30.70 5.61
CA ALA A 614 40.66 29.61 6.28
C ALA A 614 40.82 28.37 5.38
N VAL A 615 39.80 28.04 4.57
CA VAL A 615 39.82 26.86 3.68
C VAL A 615 40.70 27.06 2.45
N THR A 616 40.70 28.25 1.84
CA THR A 616 41.59 28.57 0.71
C THR A 616 43.06 28.65 1.13
N THR A 617 43.37 29.11 2.34
CA THR A 617 44.77 29.14 2.83
C THR A 617 45.29 27.74 3.16
N LEU A 618 44.43 26.80 3.59
CA LEU A 618 44.82 25.41 3.87
C LEU A 618 45.05 24.58 2.60
N LEU A 619 44.25 24.80 1.55
CA LEU A 619 44.39 24.14 0.24
C LEU A 619 45.64 24.60 -0.54
N ILE A 620 46.06 25.86 -0.40
CA ILE A 620 47.29 26.37 -1.03
C ILE A 620 48.55 25.80 -0.34
N ILE A 621 48.51 25.57 0.98
CA ILE A 621 49.64 24.96 1.72
C ILE A 621 49.79 23.47 1.39
N PHE A 622 48.68 22.73 1.21
CA PHE A 622 48.73 21.31 0.81
C PHE A 622 49.11 21.11 -0.66
N GLY A 623 48.59 21.95 -1.58
CA GLY A 623 48.94 21.90 -3.01
C GLY A 623 50.42 22.19 -3.28
N ALA A 624 51.05 23.06 -2.49
CA ALA A 624 52.47 23.39 -2.60
C ALA A 624 53.42 22.31 -2.03
N GLN A 625 52.95 21.44 -1.12
CA GLN A 625 53.76 20.32 -0.61
C GLN A 625 53.79 19.11 -1.56
N ILE A 626 52.70 18.87 -2.31
CA ILE A 626 52.60 17.73 -3.24
C ILE A 626 53.45 17.97 -4.50
N THR A 627 53.54 19.20 -4.99
CA THR A 627 54.39 19.55 -6.15
C THR A 627 55.89 19.56 -5.85
N ARG A 628 56.31 19.68 -4.58
CA ARG A 628 57.74 19.65 -4.20
C ARG A 628 58.30 18.24 -3.98
N LYS A 629 57.44 17.22 -3.83
CA LYS A 629 57.83 15.79 -3.72
C LYS A 629 57.88 15.07 -5.08
N ALA A 630 57.27 15.63 -6.12
CA ALA A 630 57.30 15.08 -7.49
C ALA A 630 58.49 15.58 -8.34
N TYR A 631 59.36 16.43 -7.78
CA TYR A 631 60.50 17.04 -8.50
C TYR A 631 61.86 16.92 -7.76
N LYS A 632 62.00 15.91 -6.89
CA LYS A 632 63.29 15.53 -6.28
C LYS A 632 63.58 14.06 -6.47
#